data_AF-A0A494VU15-F1
#
_entry.id   AF-A0A494VU15-F1
#
_cell.length_a   1.000
_cell.length_b   1.000
_cell.length_c   1.000
_cell.angle_alpha   90.00
_cell.angle_beta   90.00
_cell.angle_gamma   90.00
#
_symmetry.space_group_name_H-M   'P 1'
#
loop_
_entity.id
_entity.type
_entity.pdbx_description
1 polymer ?
#
loop_
_entity_poly.entity_id
_entity_poly.type
_entity_poly.pdbx_seq_one_letter_code
_entity_poly.pdbx_strand_id
1 'polypeptide(L)'
;MKINIKAIAIIIIAAVIGYSSCKKPEYSFGQLTSPSDLKLTVVVDSADAANPAGMGSGKVKITLASNNTITYRVDLGDGRTQVMGAGTTTVKYNSPGTNDYTITVNAVGTGGSTSTISKKVSVFVAFVIPADILSNLTGGSSKVWVTDRTNPGHVGVGPADGFTPSYYAAAPNERAECLYDDEITFIKNANNTVSMSINNKGQSFFIGASTVFYGKSGGDNCYDIDVSGVRNLSFMNATSGSNSTNSTGYQFLVPGNGLINFGTGGNTYEILSLTSTQIFLRNIGIDGLAWYQKLKVKP
;
A
#
# COMPACT_ATOMS: atom_id res chain seq x y z
N MET A 1 -31.09 -27.31 87.13
CA MET A 1 -30.75 -27.78 85.78
C MET A 1 -29.34 -28.36 85.82
N LYS A 2 -29.16 -29.69 85.78
CA LYS A 2 -27.83 -30.32 85.85
C LYS A 2 -27.21 -30.30 84.45
N ILE A 3 -26.27 -29.39 84.22
CA ILE A 3 -25.51 -29.34 82.97
C ILE A 3 -24.60 -30.57 82.92
N ASN A 4 -24.82 -31.45 81.94
CA ASN A 4 -24.03 -32.66 81.76
C ASN A 4 -22.73 -32.30 81.02
N ILE A 5 -21.66 -32.02 81.78
CA ILE A 5 -20.35 -31.59 81.30
C ILE A 5 -19.79 -32.54 80.22
N LYS A 6 -20.13 -33.84 80.25
CA LYS A 6 -19.72 -34.82 79.24
C LYS A 6 -20.34 -34.56 77.86
N ALA A 7 -21.60 -34.07 77.81
CA ALA A 7 -22.28 -33.77 76.56
C ALA A 7 -21.71 -32.49 75.89
N ILE A 8 -21.32 -31.50 76.69
CA ILE A 8 -20.68 -30.27 76.19
C ILE A 8 -19.29 -30.56 75.63
N ALA A 9 -18.51 -31.42 76.30
CA ALA A 9 -17.19 -31.83 75.81
C ALA A 9 -17.27 -32.55 74.44
N ILE A 10 -18.27 -33.41 74.25
CA ILE A 10 -18.49 -34.12 72.97
C ILE A 10 -18.89 -33.14 71.86
N ILE A 11 -19.75 -32.16 72.14
CA ILE A 11 -20.17 -31.14 71.17
C ILE A 11 -18.99 -30.23 70.77
N ILE A 12 -18.13 -29.86 71.73
CA ILE A 12 -16.93 -29.05 71.45
C ILE A 12 -15.92 -29.84 70.62
N ILE A 13 -15.68 -31.11 70.95
CA ILE A 13 -14.78 -31.99 70.17
C ILE A 13 -15.32 -32.21 68.75
N ALA A 14 -16.63 -32.43 68.59
CA ALA A 14 -17.27 -32.54 67.28
C ALA A 14 -17.18 -31.24 66.47
N ALA A 15 -17.29 -30.07 67.12
CA ALA A 15 -17.12 -28.77 66.47
C ALA A 15 -15.68 -28.54 65.99
N VAL A 16 -14.66 -28.92 66.78
CA VAL A 16 -13.23 -28.80 66.37
C VAL A 16 -12.88 -29.72 65.20
N ILE A 17 -13.47 -30.91 65.12
CA ILE A 17 -13.29 -31.84 64.00
C ILE A 17 -14.00 -31.34 62.73
N GLY A 18 -15.15 -30.68 62.87
CA GLY A 18 -15.87 -30.05 61.75
C GLY A 18 -15.10 -28.94 61.03
N TYR A 19 -14.28 -28.16 61.76
CA TYR A 19 -13.45 -27.09 61.18
C TYR A 19 -12.19 -27.60 60.45
N SER A 20 -11.74 -28.82 60.72
CA SER A 20 -10.51 -29.39 60.13
C SER A 20 -10.76 -30.25 58.87
N SER A 21 -12.03 -30.56 58.55
CA SER A 21 -12.40 -31.35 57.37
C SER A 21 -12.63 -30.53 56.09
N CYS A 22 -12.62 -29.19 56.16
CA CYS A 22 -12.57 -28.33 54.99
C CYS A 22 -11.11 -28.10 54.57
N LYS A 23 -10.43 -29.15 54.08
CA LYS A 23 -9.19 -28.93 53.32
C LYS A 23 -9.58 -28.22 52.03
N LYS A 24 -9.22 -26.94 51.90
CA LYS A 24 -9.32 -26.23 50.62
C LYS A 24 -8.47 -27.03 49.61
N PRO A 25 -8.97 -27.30 48.38
CA PRO A 25 -8.14 -27.92 47.36
C PRO A 25 -6.92 -27.03 47.11
N GLU A 26 -5.73 -27.56 47.40
CA GLU A 26 -4.46 -26.92 47.06
C GLU A 26 -4.20 -27.19 45.58
N TYR A 27 -4.32 -26.15 44.77
CA TYR A 27 -3.88 -26.19 43.38
C TYR A 27 -2.39 -25.82 43.34
N SER A 28 -1.54 -26.82 43.16
CA SER A 28 -0.12 -26.60 42.87
C SER A 28 0.08 -26.57 41.37
N PHE A 29 0.69 -25.50 40.86
CA PHE A 29 1.22 -25.54 39.50
C PHE A 29 2.38 -26.55 39.47
N GLY A 30 2.41 -27.42 38.45
CA GLY A 30 3.59 -28.24 38.18
C GLY A 30 4.84 -27.37 37.94
N GLN A 31 6.00 -28.00 37.73
CA GLN A 31 7.26 -27.27 37.55
C GLN A 31 7.14 -26.21 36.45
N LEU A 32 7.26 -24.93 36.84
CA LEU A 32 7.22 -23.79 35.93
C LEU A 32 8.61 -23.61 35.31
N THR A 33 8.74 -24.00 34.04
CA THR A 33 9.98 -23.88 33.27
C THR A 33 9.79 -22.85 32.17
N SER A 34 10.52 -21.73 32.28
CA SER A 34 10.56 -20.71 31.22
C SER A 34 11.32 -21.23 30.00
N PRO A 35 10.88 -20.84 28.78
CA PRO A 35 11.65 -21.09 27.56
C PRO A 35 13.09 -20.57 27.63
N SER A 36 14.03 -21.33 27.08
CA SER A 36 15.46 -20.96 27.02
C SER A 36 16.03 -21.14 25.61
N ASP A 37 17.21 -20.56 25.36
CA ASP A 37 17.90 -20.61 24.07
C ASP A 37 17.04 -20.17 22.87
N LEU A 38 16.22 -19.13 23.10
CA LEU A 38 15.35 -18.59 22.07
C LEU A 38 16.14 -17.96 20.93
N LYS A 39 15.99 -18.54 19.75
CA LYS A 39 16.62 -18.13 18.49
C LYS A 39 15.54 -17.69 17.51
N LEU A 40 15.74 -16.50 16.97
CA LEU A 40 14.96 -15.93 15.88
C LEU A 40 15.88 -15.67 14.69
N THR A 41 15.71 -16.46 13.63
CA THR A 41 16.35 -16.17 12.34
C THR A 41 15.31 -15.64 11.37
N VAL A 42 15.66 -14.54 10.69
CA VAL A 42 14.79 -13.86 9.73
C VAL A 42 15.59 -13.66 8.46
N VAL A 43 15.06 -14.17 7.34
CA VAL A 43 15.66 -14.08 6.01
C VAL A 43 14.62 -13.53 5.04
N VAL A 44 14.94 -12.40 4.41
CA VAL A 44 14.09 -11.80 3.37
C VAL A 44 14.33 -12.54 2.07
N ASP A 45 13.24 -12.86 1.36
CA ASP A 45 13.29 -13.59 0.10
C ASP A 45 13.98 -12.76 -1.00
N SER A 46 14.87 -13.42 -1.74
CA SER A 46 15.69 -12.78 -2.79
C SER A 46 16.48 -11.56 -2.34
N ALA A 47 16.88 -11.48 -1.06
CA ALA A 47 17.78 -10.44 -0.58
C ALA A 47 19.24 -10.78 -0.85
N ASP A 48 20.01 -9.77 -1.25
CA ASP A 48 21.46 -9.85 -1.50
C ASP A 48 22.15 -8.55 -1.04
N ALA A 49 23.45 -8.41 -1.30
CA ALA A 49 24.22 -7.24 -0.89
C ALA A 49 23.78 -5.93 -1.57
N ALA A 50 23.23 -6.00 -2.79
CA ALA A 50 22.72 -4.84 -3.52
C ALA A 50 21.26 -4.53 -3.19
N ASN A 51 20.48 -5.56 -2.85
CA ASN A 51 19.06 -5.51 -2.53
C ASN A 51 18.80 -6.10 -1.13
N PRO A 52 19.26 -5.45 -0.05
CA PRO A 52 19.16 -6.01 1.30
C PRO A 52 17.71 -6.18 1.79
N ALA A 53 16.76 -5.43 1.21
CA ALA A 53 15.33 -5.55 1.49
C ALA A 53 14.60 -6.55 0.59
N GLY A 54 15.31 -7.31 -0.26
CA GLY A 54 14.73 -8.22 -1.24
C GLY A 54 14.32 -7.52 -2.54
N MET A 55 13.89 -8.32 -3.52
CA MET A 55 13.55 -7.85 -4.88
C MET A 55 12.03 -7.64 -5.08
N GLY A 56 11.27 -7.40 -4.02
CA GLY A 56 9.86 -6.98 -4.13
C GLY A 56 8.82 -8.08 -3.93
N SER A 57 9.21 -9.31 -3.57
CA SER A 57 8.24 -10.39 -3.32
C SER A 57 7.44 -10.21 -2.03
N GLY A 58 7.98 -9.42 -1.08
CA GLY A 58 7.44 -9.24 0.26
C GLY A 58 7.52 -10.47 1.16
N LYS A 59 8.16 -11.56 0.72
CA LYS A 59 8.22 -12.81 1.48
C LYS A 59 9.39 -12.78 2.46
N VAL A 60 9.15 -13.27 3.67
CA VAL A 60 10.16 -13.38 4.73
C VAL A 60 10.06 -14.76 5.37
N LYS A 61 11.18 -15.47 5.45
CA LYS A 61 11.31 -16.74 6.17
C LYS A 61 11.71 -16.47 7.62
N ILE A 62 10.89 -16.93 8.55
CA ILE A 62 11.10 -16.84 10.00
C ILE A 62 11.40 -18.25 10.50
N THR A 63 12.54 -18.45 11.14
CA THR A 63 12.91 -19.71 11.79
C THR A 63 13.03 -19.52 13.29
N LEU A 64 12.26 -20.32 14.03
CA LEU A 64 12.17 -20.27 15.50
C LEU A 64 12.71 -21.55 16.11
N ALA A 65 13.51 -21.41 17.16
CA ALA A 65 13.97 -22.53 17.99
C ALA A 65 14.16 -22.07 19.44
N SER A 66 13.77 -22.91 20.39
CA SER A 66 14.01 -22.74 21.82
C SER A 66 13.76 -24.06 22.54
N ASN A 67 14.31 -24.16 23.76
CA ASN A 67 14.06 -25.25 24.69
C ASN A 67 12.84 -24.93 25.57
N ASN A 68 12.16 -25.96 26.09
CA ASN A 68 11.03 -25.85 27.03
C ASN A 68 9.88 -24.95 26.54
N THR A 69 9.65 -24.93 25.23
CA THR A 69 8.63 -24.09 24.58
C THR A 69 7.49 -24.94 24.06
N ILE A 70 6.27 -24.54 24.39
CA ILE A 70 5.03 -25.16 23.91
C ILE A 70 4.62 -24.52 22.58
N THR A 71 4.69 -23.19 22.49
CA THR A 71 4.29 -22.46 21.30
C THR A 71 4.97 -21.08 21.23
N TYR A 72 4.89 -20.43 20.07
CA TYR A 72 5.39 -19.08 19.87
C TYR A 72 4.24 -18.15 19.46
N ARG A 73 4.12 -17.01 20.15
CA ARG A 73 3.28 -15.89 19.69
C ARG A 73 4.18 -14.87 19.02
N VAL A 74 4.00 -14.69 17.73
CA VAL A 74 4.83 -13.82 16.90
C VAL A 74 4.02 -12.61 16.46
N ASP A 75 4.48 -11.43 16.82
CA ASP A 75 4.06 -10.16 16.22
C ASP A 75 4.97 -9.88 15.02
N LEU A 76 4.37 -9.66 13.85
CA LEU A 76 5.10 -9.42 12.61
C LEU A 76 5.50 -7.95 12.41
N GLY A 77 5.09 -7.05 13.31
CA GLY A 77 5.41 -5.63 13.26
C GLY A 77 4.57 -4.83 12.26
N ASP A 78 3.61 -5.47 11.60
CA ASP A 78 2.63 -4.85 10.68
C ASP A 78 1.20 -4.85 11.28
N GLY A 79 1.10 -5.04 12.59
CA GLY A 79 -0.17 -5.17 13.33
C GLY A 79 -0.75 -6.59 13.32
N ARG A 80 -0.18 -7.54 12.55
CA ARG A 80 -0.59 -8.95 12.61
C ARG A 80 0.18 -9.70 13.69
N THR A 81 -0.54 -10.54 14.42
CA THR A 81 0.04 -11.54 15.32
C THR A 81 -0.33 -12.94 14.84
N GLN A 82 0.58 -13.89 15.02
CA GLN A 82 0.41 -15.28 14.59
C GLN A 82 0.93 -16.24 15.67
N VAL A 83 0.27 -17.39 15.78
CA VAL A 83 0.78 -18.50 16.59
C VAL A 83 1.56 -19.43 15.67
N MET A 84 2.81 -19.71 16.02
CA MET A 84 3.73 -20.53 15.22
C MET A 84 4.27 -21.68 16.05
N GLY A 85 4.64 -22.77 15.38
CA GLY A 85 5.48 -23.83 15.94
C GLY A 85 6.96 -23.52 15.79
N ALA A 86 7.81 -24.40 16.33
CA ALA A 86 9.23 -24.38 16.04
C ALA A 86 9.49 -24.71 14.55
N GLY A 87 10.65 -24.31 14.04
CA GLY A 87 11.02 -24.50 12.64
C GLY A 87 10.78 -23.26 11.79
N THR A 88 10.66 -23.47 10.48
CA THR A 88 10.64 -22.38 9.50
C THR A 88 9.24 -22.15 8.94
N THR A 89 8.78 -20.90 9.00
CA THR A 89 7.51 -20.43 8.43
C THR A 89 7.79 -19.27 7.48
N THR A 90 7.12 -19.25 6.33
CA THR A 90 7.18 -18.10 5.40
C THR A 90 5.99 -17.19 5.61
N VAL A 91 6.24 -15.91 5.85
CA VAL A 91 5.21 -14.86 5.92
C VAL A 91 5.34 -13.94 4.71
N LYS A 92 4.23 -13.29 4.33
CA LYS A 92 4.22 -12.30 3.23
C LYS A 92 3.73 -10.95 3.75
N TYR A 93 4.51 -9.92 3.50
CA TYR A 93 4.14 -8.51 3.64
C TYR A 93 3.54 -8.02 2.32
N ASN A 94 2.48 -7.22 2.41
CA ASN A 94 1.72 -6.78 1.23
C ASN A 94 1.77 -5.27 1.01
N SER A 95 2.27 -4.50 1.99
CA SER A 95 2.38 -3.04 1.88
C SER A 95 3.46 -2.68 0.87
N PRO A 96 3.12 -2.09 -0.29
CA PRO A 96 4.09 -1.74 -1.33
C PRO A 96 5.17 -0.79 -0.81
N GLY A 97 6.33 -0.80 -1.46
CA GLY A 97 7.50 -0.04 -1.06
C GLY A 97 8.41 -0.78 -0.07
N THR A 98 9.44 -0.09 0.40
CA THR A 98 10.38 -0.62 1.40
C THR A 98 9.94 -0.17 2.78
N ASN A 99 9.58 -1.12 3.62
CA ASN A 99 9.07 -0.87 4.97
C ASN A 99 9.91 -1.63 6.01
N ASP A 100 10.09 -1.01 7.17
CA ASP A 100 10.78 -1.60 8.31
C ASP A 100 9.76 -2.23 9.28
N TYR A 101 10.00 -3.49 9.65
CA TYR A 101 9.17 -4.25 10.57
C TYR A 101 9.98 -4.76 11.75
N THR A 102 9.41 -4.68 12.96
CA THR A 102 10.01 -5.28 14.16
C THR A 102 9.27 -6.55 14.49
N ILE A 103 9.85 -7.70 14.12
CA ILE A 103 9.29 -9.01 14.44
C ILE A 103 9.59 -9.31 15.90
N THR A 104 8.55 -9.53 16.71
CA THR A 104 8.68 -9.85 18.14
C THR A 104 8.11 -11.24 18.42
N VAL A 105 8.94 -12.13 18.95
CA VAL A 105 8.57 -13.51 19.26
C VAL A 105 8.50 -13.68 20.76
N ASN A 106 7.37 -14.17 21.24
CA ASN A 106 7.17 -14.61 22.62
C ASN A 106 7.08 -16.14 22.62
N ALA A 107 8.15 -16.80 23.04
CA ALA A 107 8.10 -18.23 23.32
C ALA A 107 7.33 -18.44 24.62
N VAL A 108 6.37 -19.38 24.62
CA VAL A 108 5.49 -19.67 25.75
C VAL A 108 5.78 -21.08 26.26
N GLY A 109 6.17 -21.18 27.54
CA GLY A 109 6.43 -22.42 28.26
C GLY A 109 5.31 -22.78 29.23
N THR A 110 5.59 -23.72 30.12
CA THR A 110 4.63 -24.20 31.14
C THR A 110 4.14 -23.07 32.04
N GLY A 111 2.86 -23.13 32.43
CA GLY A 111 2.21 -22.13 33.29
C GLY A 111 2.18 -20.70 32.72
N GLY A 112 2.37 -20.55 31.40
CA GLY A 112 2.35 -19.24 30.73
C GLY A 112 3.65 -18.44 30.90
N SER A 113 4.72 -19.06 31.39
CA SER A 113 6.05 -18.44 31.41
C SER A 113 6.49 -18.07 29.99
N THR A 114 7.13 -16.91 29.83
CA THR A 114 7.53 -16.41 28.51
C THR A 114 8.98 -15.98 28.46
N SER A 115 9.56 -16.13 27.26
CA SER A 115 10.81 -15.50 26.87
C SER A 115 10.60 -14.77 25.55
N THR A 116 11.18 -13.58 25.42
CA THR A 116 10.92 -12.69 24.28
C THR A 116 12.21 -12.36 23.55
N ILE A 117 12.16 -12.37 22.21
CA ILE A 117 13.22 -11.86 21.34
C ILE A 117 12.60 -11.03 20.22
N SER A 118 13.27 -9.96 19.80
CA SER A 118 12.82 -9.14 18.67
C SER A 118 13.93 -8.93 17.66
N LYS A 119 13.56 -8.80 16.39
CA LYS A 119 14.48 -8.46 15.30
C LYS A 119 13.82 -7.50 14.32
N LYS A 120 14.52 -6.42 14.01
CA LYS A 120 14.13 -5.49 12.94
C LYS A 120 14.52 -6.05 11.58
N VAL A 121 13.66 -5.91 10.58
CA VAL A 121 13.87 -6.33 9.19
C VAL A 121 13.30 -5.28 8.23
N SER A 122 14.03 -4.98 7.15
CA SER A 122 13.55 -4.14 6.05
C SER A 122 13.05 -5.04 4.92
N VAL A 123 11.85 -4.78 4.41
CA VAL A 123 11.22 -5.62 3.36
C VAL A 123 10.70 -4.73 2.24
N PHE A 124 11.14 -5.01 1.02
CA PHE A 124 10.63 -4.39 -0.20
C PHE A 124 9.51 -5.23 -0.79
N VAL A 125 8.38 -4.57 -1.07
CA VAL A 125 7.23 -5.13 -1.78
C VAL A 125 7.02 -4.33 -3.05
N ALA A 126 7.09 -5.00 -4.20
CA ALA A 126 6.82 -4.35 -5.48
C ALA A 126 5.31 -4.03 -5.57
N PHE A 127 4.99 -2.84 -6.07
CA PHE A 127 3.61 -2.48 -6.37
C PHE A 127 3.10 -3.35 -7.53
N VAL A 128 1.91 -3.92 -7.37
CA VAL A 128 1.23 -4.70 -8.42
C VAL A 128 0.07 -3.89 -8.93
N ILE A 129 0.09 -3.56 -10.24
CA ILE A 129 -1.02 -2.87 -10.88
C ILE A 129 -2.26 -3.78 -10.81
N PRO A 130 -3.40 -3.28 -10.28
CA PRO A 130 -4.65 -4.03 -10.29
C PRO A 130 -5.04 -4.49 -11.69
N ALA A 131 -5.59 -5.71 -11.80
CA ALA A 131 -5.84 -6.35 -13.08
C ALA A 131 -6.85 -5.58 -13.95
N ASP A 132 -7.84 -4.96 -13.33
CA ASP A 132 -8.83 -4.08 -13.96
C ASP A 132 -8.20 -2.79 -14.48
N ILE A 133 -7.36 -2.12 -13.68
CA ILE A 133 -6.61 -0.93 -14.12
C ILE A 133 -5.71 -1.28 -15.32
N LEU A 134 -4.95 -2.37 -15.21
CA LEU A 134 -4.05 -2.81 -16.28
C LEU A 134 -4.82 -3.15 -17.57
N SER A 135 -5.91 -3.91 -17.46
CA SER A 135 -6.73 -4.31 -18.59
C SER A 135 -7.44 -3.12 -19.25
N ASN A 136 -8.06 -2.24 -18.46
CA ASN A 136 -8.77 -1.08 -18.97
C ASN A 136 -7.80 -0.09 -19.63
N LEU A 137 -6.63 0.16 -19.04
CA LEU A 137 -5.65 1.11 -19.57
C LEU A 137 -4.99 0.64 -20.87
N THR A 138 -4.70 -0.66 -20.99
CA THR A 138 -3.88 -1.22 -22.09
C THR A 138 -4.66 -2.10 -23.07
N GLY A 139 -5.92 -2.43 -22.80
CA GLY A 139 -6.67 -3.43 -23.58
C GLY A 139 -6.06 -4.83 -23.53
N GLY A 140 -5.16 -5.10 -22.57
CA GLY A 140 -4.43 -6.36 -22.44
C GLY A 140 -3.12 -6.43 -23.24
N SER A 141 -2.84 -5.47 -24.11
CA SER A 141 -1.59 -5.38 -24.87
C SER A 141 -1.16 -3.93 -25.10
N SER A 142 -1.85 -3.21 -25.97
CA SER A 142 -1.63 -1.79 -26.22
C SER A 142 -2.95 -1.11 -26.54
N LYS A 143 -3.11 0.13 -26.09
CA LYS A 143 -4.30 0.94 -26.35
C LYS A 143 -3.90 2.39 -26.57
N VAL A 144 -4.47 2.99 -27.61
CA VAL A 144 -4.27 4.40 -27.97
C VAL A 144 -5.44 5.21 -27.43
N TRP A 145 -5.11 6.33 -26.80
CA TRP A 145 -6.02 7.27 -26.18
C TRP A 145 -5.83 8.64 -26.82
N VAL A 146 -6.92 9.38 -26.95
CA VAL A 146 -6.96 10.75 -27.46
C VAL A 146 -7.82 11.59 -26.52
N THR A 147 -7.69 12.91 -26.56
CA THR A 147 -8.55 13.79 -25.75
C THR A 147 -10.03 13.52 -25.99
N ASP A 148 -10.81 13.43 -24.91
CA ASP A 148 -12.27 13.35 -25.00
C ASP A 148 -12.86 14.74 -25.27
N ARG A 149 -12.51 15.34 -26.42
CA ARG A 149 -12.78 16.76 -26.77
C ARG A 149 -14.26 17.14 -26.75
N THR A 150 -15.16 16.16 -26.79
CA THR A 150 -16.62 16.35 -26.76
C THR A 150 -17.21 16.31 -25.34
N ASN A 151 -16.43 15.89 -24.35
CA ASN A 151 -16.88 15.77 -22.97
C ASN A 151 -16.50 17.06 -22.19
N PRO A 152 -17.46 17.74 -21.56
CA PRO A 152 -17.16 18.94 -20.78
C PRO A 152 -16.12 18.69 -19.68
N GLY A 153 -15.20 19.63 -19.48
CA GLY A 153 -14.11 19.51 -18.51
C GLY A 153 -13.04 18.48 -18.88
N HIS A 154 -12.88 18.17 -20.18
CA HIS A 154 -11.77 17.35 -20.66
C HIS A 154 -10.40 17.99 -20.44
N VAL A 155 -10.37 19.32 -20.43
CA VAL A 155 -9.31 20.12 -19.78
C VAL A 155 -9.98 20.88 -18.65
N GLY A 156 -9.47 20.74 -17.44
CA GLY A 156 -10.05 21.40 -16.28
C GLY A 156 -9.03 21.82 -15.23
N VAL A 157 -9.44 22.74 -14.37
CA VAL A 157 -8.65 23.31 -13.27
C VAL A 157 -9.48 23.35 -12.00
N GLY A 158 -8.87 23.07 -10.87
CA GLY A 158 -9.49 23.13 -9.56
C GLY A 158 -8.46 23.34 -8.45
N PRO A 159 -8.92 23.39 -7.19
CA PRO A 159 -8.04 23.55 -6.05
C PRO A 159 -7.15 22.31 -5.86
N ALA A 160 -5.99 22.49 -5.22
CA ALA A 160 -4.97 21.47 -5.03
C ALA A 160 -5.44 20.21 -4.27
N ASP A 161 -6.53 20.31 -3.51
CA ASP A 161 -7.20 19.25 -2.75
C ASP A 161 -8.52 18.79 -3.40
N GLY A 162 -8.92 19.41 -4.51
CA GLY A 162 -10.15 19.10 -5.23
C GLY A 162 -10.01 17.89 -6.15
N PHE A 163 -11.13 17.22 -6.42
CA PHE A 163 -11.23 16.07 -7.34
C PHE A 163 -12.13 16.34 -8.55
N THR A 164 -12.52 17.61 -8.74
CA THR A 164 -13.32 18.07 -9.88
C THR A 164 -12.82 19.44 -10.36
N PRO A 165 -13.00 19.75 -11.65
CA PRO A 165 -12.52 20.99 -12.23
C PRO A 165 -13.45 22.18 -11.91
N SER A 166 -13.42 22.65 -10.66
CA SER A 166 -14.34 23.69 -10.16
C SER A 166 -13.98 25.13 -10.54
N TYR A 167 -12.72 25.41 -10.90
CA TYR A 167 -12.28 26.74 -11.30
C TYR A 167 -12.45 26.99 -12.80
N TYR A 168 -12.23 25.95 -13.60
CA TYR A 168 -12.43 26.01 -15.05
C TYR A 168 -12.71 24.61 -15.59
N ALA A 169 -13.68 24.48 -16.48
CA ALA A 169 -13.96 23.26 -17.22
C ALA A 169 -14.24 23.60 -18.69
N ALA A 170 -13.38 23.14 -19.60
CA ALA A 170 -13.51 23.43 -21.02
C ALA A 170 -14.84 22.90 -21.58
N ALA A 171 -15.56 23.74 -22.32
CA ALA A 171 -16.67 23.33 -23.17
C ALA A 171 -16.16 22.41 -24.30
N PRO A 172 -17.05 21.61 -24.91
CA PRO A 172 -16.69 20.78 -26.05
C PRO A 172 -15.97 21.58 -27.14
N ASN A 173 -14.81 21.08 -27.59
CA ASN A 173 -14.00 21.68 -28.67
C ASN A 173 -13.48 23.11 -28.41
N GLU A 174 -13.35 23.54 -27.15
CA GLU A 174 -12.91 24.90 -26.80
C GLU A 174 -11.37 25.11 -26.88
N ARG A 175 -10.57 24.04 -26.90
CA ARG A 175 -9.10 24.10 -26.83
C ARG A 175 -8.45 24.05 -28.22
N ALA A 176 -7.16 24.39 -28.26
CA ALA A 176 -6.37 24.37 -29.48
C ALA A 176 -6.25 22.96 -30.08
N GLU A 177 -6.19 22.86 -31.41
CA GLU A 177 -6.19 21.56 -32.10
C GLU A 177 -4.98 20.67 -31.75
N CYS A 178 -3.81 21.24 -31.43
CA CYS A 178 -2.64 20.47 -30.98
C CYS A 178 -2.85 19.70 -29.66
N LEU A 179 -3.91 20.04 -28.90
CA LEU A 179 -4.28 19.31 -27.69
C LEU A 179 -5.14 18.08 -28.06
N TYR A 180 -5.79 18.11 -29.23
CA TYR A 180 -6.78 17.13 -29.66
C TYR A 180 -6.24 16.07 -30.62
N ASP A 181 -5.11 16.30 -31.27
CA ASP A 181 -4.48 15.38 -32.22
C ASP A 181 -3.40 14.47 -31.60
N ASP A 182 -3.04 14.71 -30.33
CA ASP A 182 -2.18 13.88 -29.52
C ASP A 182 -2.71 12.43 -29.39
N GLU A 183 -1.85 11.46 -29.72
CA GLU A 183 -2.13 10.05 -29.53
C GLU A 183 -1.26 9.47 -28.40
N ILE A 184 -1.89 9.18 -27.26
CA ILE A 184 -1.25 8.62 -26.07
C ILE A 184 -1.41 7.10 -26.08
N THR A 185 -0.32 6.37 -26.23
CA THR A 185 -0.34 4.90 -26.25
C THR A 185 0.14 4.36 -24.91
N PHE A 186 -0.69 3.57 -24.23
CA PHE A 186 -0.28 2.78 -23.06
C PHE A 186 -0.07 1.32 -23.45
N ILE A 187 1.10 0.77 -23.13
CA ILE A 187 1.54 -0.55 -23.52
C ILE A 187 1.78 -1.39 -22.28
N LYS A 188 1.15 -2.57 -22.22
CA LYS A 188 1.45 -3.60 -21.23
C LYS A 188 2.75 -4.29 -21.62
N ASN A 189 3.76 -4.20 -20.77
CA ASN A 189 5.02 -4.91 -20.96
C ASN A 189 5.00 -6.27 -20.24
N ALA A 190 6.12 -6.98 -20.33
CA ALA A 190 6.40 -8.12 -19.45
C ALA A 190 6.27 -7.73 -17.96
N ASN A 191 5.98 -8.72 -17.12
CA ASN A 191 5.79 -8.56 -15.67
C ASN A 191 4.65 -7.61 -15.27
N ASN A 192 3.65 -7.40 -16.14
CA ASN A 192 2.49 -6.56 -15.88
C ASN A 192 2.84 -5.09 -15.53
N THR A 193 3.95 -4.58 -16.06
CA THR A 193 4.28 -3.14 -16.01
C THR A 193 3.68 -2.42 -17.22
N VAL A 194 3.64 -1.08 -17.17
CA VAL A 194 3.09 -0.26 -18.26
C VAL A 194 4.11 0.76 -18.73
N SER A 195 4.28 0.87 -20.05
CA SER A 195 5.01 1.96 -20.69
C SER A 195 4.05 2.87 -21.47
N MET A 196 4.48 4.09 -21.76
CA MET A 196 3.70 5.10 -22.46
C MET A 196 4.54 5.80 -23.54
N SER A 197 3.95 6.02 -24.71
CA SER A 197 4.49 6.87 -25.77
C SER A 197 3.44 7.88 -26.22
N ILE A 198 3.86 9.05 -26.70
CA ILE A 198 2.97 10.07 -27.24
C ILE A 198 3.40 10.37 -28.68
N ASN A 199 2.46 10.38 -29.61
CA ASN A 199 2.63 11.01 -30.90
C ASN A 199 1.88 12.35 -30.88
N ASN A 200 2.62 13.43 -30.68
CA ASN A 200 2.08 14.79 -30.53
C ASN A 200 2.07 15.60 -31.83
N LYS A 201 2.32 14.95 -32.98
CA LYS A 201 2.40 15.62 -34.28
C LYS A 201 3.39 16.81 -34.34
N GLY A 202 4.37 16.83 -33.44
CA GLY A 202 5.42 17.86 -33.34
C GLY A 202 5.14 18.98 -32.34
N GLN A 203 3.92 19.11 -31.80
CA GLN A 203 3.56 20.17 -30.84
C GLN A 203 2.79 19.62 -29.65
N SER A 204 2.89 20.26 -28.49
CA SER A 204 2.00 19.97 -27.38
C SER A 204 1.53 21.25 -26.71
N PHE A 205 0.32 21.22 -26.17
CA PHE A 205 -0.23 22.35 -25.44
C PHE A 205 0.40 22.45 -24.05
N PHE A 206 0.86 23.64 -23.66
CA PHE A 206 1.35 23.93 -22.32
C PHE A 206 0.52 25.03 -21.68
N ILE A 207 0.24 24.87 -20.38
CA ILE A 207 -0.26 25.99 -19.58
C ILE A 207 0.85 27.03 -19.46
N GLY A 208 0.50 28.31 -19.42
CA GLY A 208 1.42 29.43 -19.34
C GLY A 208 2.41 29.29 -18.18
N ALA A 209 1.92 28.82 -17.02
CA ALA A 209 2.73 28.60 -15.83
C ALA A 209 3.85 27.54 -16.01
N SER A 210 3.71 26.64 -16.98
CA SER A 210 4.66 25.55 -17.23
C SER A 210 5.56 25.76 -18.44
N THR A 211 5.35 26.82 -19.23
CA THR A 211 6.11 27.03 -20.48
C THR A 211 7.61 27.03 -20.25
N VAL A 212 8.08 27.74 -19.21
CA VAL A 212 9.50 27.78 -18.82
C VAL A 212 10.03 26.41 -18.38
N PHE A 213 9.21 25.61 -17.68
CA PHE A 213 9.57 24.25 -17.30
C PHE A 213 9.84 23.36 -18.51
N TYR A 214 9.12 23.59 -19.62
CA TYR A 214 9.34 22.91 -20.90
C TYR A 214 10.33 23.62 -21.83
N GLY A 215 11.10 24.59 -21.32
CA GLY A 215 12.10 25.32 -22.11
C GLY A 215 11.51 26.25 -23.17
N LYS A 216 10.28 26.72 -22.97
CA LYS A 216 9.55 27.66 -23.83
C LYS A 216 9.30 28.98 -23.11
N SER A 217 8.77 29.95 -23.85
CA SER A 217 8.35 31.25 -23.33
C SER A 217 7.00 31.64 -23.93
N GLY A 218 6.09 32.15 -23.11
CA GLY A 218 4.77 32.61 -23.53
C GLY A 218 3.66 32.17 -22.59
N GLY A 219 2.41 32.37 -23.01
CA GLY A 219 1.23 31.94 -22.28
C GLY A 219 0.75 30.54 -22.69
N ASP A 220 -0.52 30.26 -22.38
CA ASP A 220 -1.24 29.08 -22.82
C ASP A 220 -1.21 28.95 -24.35
N ASN A 221 -0.47 27.96 -24.88
CA ASN A 221 -0.38 27.76 -26.33
C ASN A 221 0.18 26.37 -26.69
N CYS A 222 0.12 26.06 -27.98
CA CYS A 222 0.86 24.97 -28.62
C CYS A 222 2.33 25.37 -28.81
N TYR A 223 3.25 24.49 -28.43
CA TYR A 223 4.67 24.69 -28.63
C TYR A 223 5.32 23.44 -29.22
N ASP A 224 6.30 23.63 -30.10
CA ASP A 224 7.07 22.54 -30.67
C ASP A 224 7.84 21.79 -29.59
N ILE A 225 7.65 20.47 -29.48
CA ILE A 225 8.39 19.63 -28.54
C ILE A 225 8.48 18.21 -29.08
N ASP A 226 9.64 17.58 -28.93
CA ASP A 226 9.79 16.14 -29.19
C ASP A 226 9.49 15.36 -27.91
N VAL A 227 8.48 14.49 -27.96
CA VAL A 227 8.07 13.60 -26.87
C VAL A 227 8.02 12.13 -27.33
N SER A 228 8.69 11.80 -28.43
CA SER A 228 8.64 10.50 -29.11
C SER A 228 9.23 9.33 -28.30
N GLY A 229 9.96 9.61 -27.22
CA GLY A 229 10.52 8.61 -26.33
C GLY A 229 9.48 7.78 -25.55
N VAL A 230 9.72 6.46 -25.46
CA VAL A 230 8.96 5.55 -24.60
C VAL A 230 9.31 5.80 -23.13
N ARG A 231 8.28 5.94 -22.28
CA ARG A 231 8.39 6.21 -20.85
C ARG A 231 7.83 5.05 -20.04
N ASN A 232 8.64 4.44 -19.18
CA ASN A 232 8.17 3.40 -18.26
C ASN A 232 7.48 4.02 -17.05
N LEU A 233 6.19 3.78 -16.89
CA LEU A 233 5.39 4.37 -15.82
C LEU A 233 5.64 3.65 -14.50
N SER A 234 5.70 4.41 -13.41
CA SER A 234 5.81 3.86 -12.06
C SER A 234 4.49 4.02 -11.32
N PHE A 235 3.76 2.91 -11.12
CA PHE A 235 2.47 2.92 -10.44
C PHE A 235 2.64 2.82 -8.92
N MET A 236 1.75 3.48 -8.19
CA MET A 236 1.63 3.39 -6.73
C MET A 236 0.22 3.72 -6.24
N ASN A 237 0.00 3.58 -4.93
CA ASN A 237 -1.19 4.13 -4.29
C ASN A 237 -1.21 5.65 -4.39
N ALA A 238 -2.39 6.23 -4.57
CA ALA A 238 -2.62 7.66 -4.50
C ALA A 238 -2.34 8.19 -3.09
N THR A 239 -1.78 9.39 -3.01
CA THR A 239 -1.39 10.05 -1.74
C THR A 239 -2.12 11.37 -1.51
N SER A 240 -3.14 11.66 -2.33
CA SER A 240 -3.92 12.91 -2.32
C SER A 240 -4.98 12.97 -1.21
N GLY A 241 -5.16 11.90 -0.44
CA GLY A 241 -6.28 11.77 0.51
C GLY A 241 -7.63 11.46 -0.16
N SER A 242 -7.61 11.01 -1.41
CA SER A 242 -8.80 10.57 -2.15
C SER A 242 -9.48 9.35 -1.53
N ASN A 243 -10.70 9.04 -2.01
CA ASN A 243 -11.46 7.86 -1.60
C ASN A 243 -12.18 7.26 -2.80
N SER A 244 -12.84 6.12 -2.60
CA SER A 244 -13.48 5.36 -3.68
C SER A 244 -14.63 6.07 -4.41
N THR A 245 -15.11 7.22 -3.91
CA THR A 245 -16.16 8.00 -4.59
C THR A 245 -15.60 8.95 -5.64
N ASN A 246 -14.32 9.33 -5.53
CA ASN A 246 -13.71 10.34 -6.38
C ASN A 246 -12.42 9.87 -7.07
N SER A 247 -11.89 8.70 -6.70
CA SER A 247 -10.67 8.14 -7.25
C SER A 247 -10.68 6.61 -7.27
N THR A 248 -9.87 6.03 -8.15
CA THR A 248 -9.53 4.61 -8.10
C THR A 248 -8.57 4.28 -6.94
N GLY A 249 -7.94 5.30 -6.32
CA GLY A 249 -6.93 5.15 -5.29
C GLY A 249 -5.54 4.84 -5.82
N TYR A 250 -5.34 4.90 -7.13
CA TYR A 250 -4.05 4.63 -7.80
C TYR A 250 -3.55 5.83 -8.58
N GLN A 251 -2.23 5.99 -8.59
CA GLN A 251 -1.55 7.01 -9.37
C GLN A 251 -0.32 6.41 -10.07
N PHE A 252 0.21 7.12 -11.05
CA PHE A 252 1.47 6.76 -11.68
C PHE A 252 2.33 7.99 -11.92
N LEU A 253 3.64 7.79 -11.80
CA LEU A 253 4.65 8.76 -12.19
C LEU A 253 5.02 8.55 -13.66
N VAL A 254 5.04 9.66 -14.40
CA VAL A 254 5.51 9.75 -15.78
C VAL A 254 6.96 10.28 -15.75
N PRO A 255 7.96 9.48 -16.14
CA PRO A 255 9.36 9.92 -16.17
C PRO A 255 9.60 11.15 -17.05
N GLY A 256 10.68 11.88 -16.74
CA GLY A 256 11.04 13.12 -17.43
C GLY A 256 10.09 14.25 -17.06
N ASN A 257 9.65 15.01 -18.07
CA ASN A 257 8.86 16.24 -17.86
C ASN A 257 7.36 15.99 -17.65
N GLY A 258 6.93 14.73 -17.45
CA GLY A 258 5.57 14.43 -16.99
C GLY A 258 4.45 14.50 -18.04
N LEU A 259 4.71 14.94 -19.28
CA LEU A 259 3.66 15.15 -20.29
C LEU A 259 2.82 13.89 -20.58
N ILE A 260 1.48 14.04 -20.61
CA ILE A 260 0.51 13.06 -21.13
C ILE A 260 -0.28 13.65 -22.30
N ASN A 261 -1.21 14.58 -22.05
CA ASN A 261 -1.97 15.25 -23.12
C ASN A 261 -1.66 16.74 -23.22
N PHE A 262 -1.49 17.41 -22.08
CA PHE A 262 -1.00 18.78 -22.04
C PHE A 262 -0.07 18.98 -20.85
N GLY A 263 0.86 19.91 -21.01
CA GLY A 263 1.93 20.17 -20.05
C GLY A 263 1.48 21.11 -18.96
N THR A 264 1.63 20.64 -17.72
CA THR A 264 1.31 21.40 -16.49
C THR A 264 2.52 21.61 -15.58
N GLY A 265 3.64 20.95 -15.90
CA GLY A 265 4.85 20.87 -15.07
C GLY A 265 4.78 19.82 -13.96
N GLY A 266 3.63 19.16 -13.77
CA GLY A 266 3.49 17.99 -12.90
C GLY A 266 3.82 16.69 -13.61
N ASN A 267 4.27 15.67 -12.86
CA ASN A 267 4.62 14.36 -13.40
C ASN A 267 3.94 13.16 -12.73
N THR A 268 3.12 13.40 -11.70
CA THR A 268 2.38 12.35 -11.00
C THR A 268 0.90 12.52 -11.28
N TYR A 269 0.28 11.46 -11.81
CA TYR A 269 -1.10 11.46 -12.27
C TYR A 269 -1.90 10.44 -11.48
N GLU A 270 -2.90 10.92 -10.76
CA GLU A 270 -3.91 10.11 -10.12
C GLU A 270 -5.01 9.74 -11.13
N ILE A 271 -5.41 8.47 -11.11
CA ILE A 271 -6.50 7.96 -11.93
C ILE A 271 -7.80 8.15 -11.14
N LEU A 272 -8.54 9.20 -11.45
CA LEU A 272 -9.83 9.47 -10.81
C LEU A 272 -10.88 8.44 -11.21
N SER A 273 -10.94 8.12 -12.49
CA SER A 273 -11.77 7.02 -13.02
C SER A 273 -11.14 6.42 -14.27
N LEU A 274 -11.42 5.14 -14.50
CA LEU A 274 -10.93 4.40 -15.65
C LEU A 274 -11.92 3.30 -16.03
N THR A 275 -12.38 3.34 -17.29
CA THR A 275 -13.17 2.29 -17.93
C THR A 275 -12.41 1.75 -19.14
N SER A 276 -13.00 0.79 -19.86
CA SER A 276 -12.41 0.29 -21.10
C SER A 276 -12.33 1.35 -22.20
N THR A 277 -13.07 2.45 -22.11
CA THR A 277 -13.21 3.48 -23.16
C THR A 277 -12.88 4.90 -22.72
N GLN A 278 -12.83 5.20 -21.42
CA GLN A 278 -12.59 6.54 -20.87
C GLN A 278 -11.63 6.50 -19.69
N ILE A 279 -10.81 7.54 -19.56
CA ILE A 279 -9.94 7.78 -18.42
C ILE A 279 -10.08 9.23 -17.97
N PHE A 280 -10.11 9.44 -16.66
CA PHE A 280 -10.07 10.75 -16.05
C PHE A 280 -8.86 10.84 -15.12
N LEU A 281 -7.93 11.70 -15.50
CA LEU A 281 -6.67 11.91 -14.80
C LEU A 281 -6.67 13.24 -14.05
N ARG A 282 -5.92 13.25 -12.95
CA ARG A 282 -5.66 14.44 -12.15
C ARG A 282 -4.17 14.53 -11.86
N ASN A 283 -3.59 15.72 -11.94
CA ASN A 283 -2.24 15.98 -11.47
C ASN A 283 -2.15 17.36 -10.82
N ILE A 284 -1.12 17.57 -10.00
CA ILE A 284 -0.79 18.92 -9.49
C ILE A 284 0.20 19.57 -10.46
N GLY A 285 -0.12 20.77 -10.95
CA GLY A 285 0.74 21.56 -11.83
C GLY A 285 1.84 22.28 -11.05
N ILE A 286 2.80 22.87 -11.76
CA ILE A 286 3.87 23.68 -11.17
C ILE A 286 3.34 24.96 -10.49
N ASP A 287 2.13 25.38 -10.87
CA ASP A 287 1.35 26.46 -10.25
C ASP A 287 0.66 26.06 -8.94
N GLY A 288 0.76 24.79 -8.54
CA GLY A 288 0.12 24.25 -7.34
C GLY A 288 -1.38 23.96 -7.51
N LEU A 289 -1.94 24.10 -8.71
CA LEU A 289 -3.36 23.80 -8.98
C LEU A 289 -3.55 22.34 -9.38
N ALA A 290 -4.76 21.81 -9.14
CA ALA A 290 -5.14 20.52 -9.69
C ALA A 290 -5.61 20.69 -11.14
N TRP A 291 -4.96 19.96 -12.04
CA TRP A 291 -5.27 19.92 -13.46
C TRP A 291 -5.90 18.57 -13.80
N TYR A 292 -6.92 18.61 -14.66
CA TYR A 292 -7.73 17.44 -15.00
C TYR A 292 -7.72 17.17 -16.50
N GLN A 293 -7.56 15.90 -16.87
CA GLN A 293 -7.45 15.46 -18.26
C GLN A 293 -8.43 14.30 -18.51
N LYS A 294 -9.38 14.45 -19.44
CA LYS A 294 -10.23 13.34 -19.89
C LYS A 294 -9.76 12.83 -21.25
N LEU A 295 -9.46 11.55 -21.32
CA LEU A 295 -9.12 10.88 -22.58
C LEU A 295 -10.16 9.79 -22.86
N LYS A 296 -10.30 9.47 -24.14
CA LYS A 296 -11.08 8.34 -24.63
C LYS A 296 -10.23 7.48 -25.55
N VAL A 297 -10.63 6.23 -25.72
CA VAL A 297 -9.98 5.33 -26.67
C VAL A 297 -10.10 5.90 -28.09
N LYS A 298 -8.98 5.87 -28.83
CA LYS A 298 -8.98 6.16 -30.26
C LYS A 298 -9.80 5.07 -30.98
N PRO A 299 -10.87 5.43 -31.71
CA PRO A 299 -11.68 4.47 -32.46
C PRO A 299 -10.87 3.64 -33.46
#